data_AF-A0A2T2W2Y9-F1
#
_entry.id   AF-A0A2T2W2Y9-F1
#
_cell.length_a   1.000
_cell.length_b   1.000
_cell.length_c   1.000
_cell.angle_alpha   90.00
_cell.angle_beta   90.00
_cell.angle_gamma   90.00
#
_symmetry.space_group_name_H-M   'P 1'
#
loop_
_entity.id
_entity.type
_entity.pdbx_description
1 polymer ?
#
loop_
_entity_poly.entity_id
_entity_poly.type
_entity_poly.pdbx_seq_one_letter_code
_entity_poly.pdbx_strand_id
1 'polypeptide(L)'
;LEMMRGYAEVRDCRREYLLNYFGEKRDQPCGFCDNCKAGIVVDDDGVDQPFAMNSQVVHPAWGKGMVMRYESDKIVILFDQVGYKTLDVELATEQHLLESAE
;
A
#
# COMPACT_ATOMS: atom_id res chain seq x y z
N LEU A 1 -13.20 5.00 9.81
CA LEU A 1 -13.96 4.01 9.01
C LEU A 1 -13.17 3.50 7.81
N GLU A 2 -12.29 4.31 7.24
CA GLU A 2 -11.59 3.95 6.01
C GLU A 2 -10.66 2.73 6.15
N MET A 3 -10.09 2.49 7.33
CA MET A 3 -9.30 1.27 7.58
C MET A 3 -10.13 -0.01 7.61
N MET A 4 -11.35 0.06 8.14
CA MET A 4 -12.27 -1.07 8.10
C MET A 4 -12.80 -1.32 6.69
N ARG A 5 -13.01 -0.24 5.91
CA ARG A 5 -13.36 -0.34 4.48
C ARG A 5 -12.21 -0.96 3.68
N GLY A 6 -10.99 -0.44 3.84
CA GLY A 6 -9.79 -0.96 3.20
C GLY A 6 -9.60 -2.44 3.49
N TYR A 7 -9.70 -2.84 4.77
CA TYR A 7 -9.66 -4.25 5.17
C TYR A 7 -10.72 -5.11 4.46
N ALA A 8 -11.98 -4.63 4.38
CA ALA A 8 -13.06 -5.36 3.74
C ALA A 8 -12.82 -5.54 2.22
N GLU A 9 -12.27 -4.51 1.57
CA GLU A 9 -12.01 -4.45 0.13
C GLU A 9 -10.67 -5.10 -0.28
N VAL A 10 -9.85 -5.59 0.67
CA VAL A 10 -8.60 -6.30 0.39
C VAL A 10 -8.83 -7.46 -0.57
N ARG A 11 -8.07 -7.47 -1.68
CA ARG A 11 -8.01 -8.57 -2.66
C ARG A 11 -6.73 -9.41 -2.56
N ASP A 12 -6.04 -9.28 -1.43
CA ASP A 12 -4.77 -9.95 -1.13
C ASP A 12 -4.83 -10.64 0.26
N CYS A 13 -3.70 -11.11 0.81
CA CYS A 13 -3.62 -11.71 2.13
C CYS A 13 -4.11 -10.73 3.20
N ARG A 14 -5.32 -10.97 3.74
CA ARG A 14 -5.91 -10.10 4.77
C ARG A 14 -5.06 -9.97 6.03
N ARG A 15 -4.33 -11.03 6.38
CA ARG A 15 -3.44 -11.00 7.56
C ARG A 15 -2.25 -10.09 7.34
N GLU A 16 -1.71 -10.09 6.14
CA GLU A 16 -0.61 -9.21 5.77
C GLU A 16 -1.05 -7.75 5.81
N TYR A 17 -2.23 -7.42 5.25
CA TYR A 17 -2.83 -6.10 5.37
C TYR A 17 -2.91 -5.61 6.83
N LEU A 18 -3.38 -6.47 7.73
CA LEU A 18 -3.49 -6.14 9.15
C LEU A 18 -2.12 -5.93 9.81
N LEU A 19 -1.13 -6.77 9.51
CA LEU A 19 0.22 -6.65 10.05
C LEU A 19 0.90 -5.38 9.54
N ASN A 20 0.79 -5.11 8.24
CA ASN A 20 1.33 -3.90 7.62
C ASN A 20 0.72 -2.64 8.26
N TYR A 21 -0.58 -2.64 8.58
CA TYR A 21 -1.22 -1.55 9.32
C TYR A 21 -0.57 -1.29 10.70
N PHE A 22 -0.08 -2.34 11.37
CA PHE A 22 0.66 -2.21 12.65
C PHE A 22 2.18 -2.05 12.47
N GLY A 23 2.67 -1.94 11.23
CA GLY A 23 4.10 -1.80 10.93
C GLY A 23 4.88 -3.12 10.97
N GLU A 24 4.19 -4.26 11.01
CA GLU A 24 4.79 -5.59 10.94
C GLU A 24 4.80 -6.10 9.50
N LYS A 25 5.97 -6.47 8.99
CA LYS A 25 6.11 -7.07 7.65
C LYS A 25 5.98 -8.58 7.70
N ARG A 26 5.54 -9.18 6.59
CA ARG A 26 5.48 -10.63 6.39
C ARG A 26 5.90 -10.97 4.97
N ASP A 27 6.83 -11.90 4.83
CA ASP A 27 7.40 -12.22 3.51
C ASP A 27 6.55 -13.16 2.66
N GLN A 28 5.42 -13.65 3.19
CA GLN A 28 4.58 -14.63 2.50
C GLN A 28 3.08 -14.42 2.78
N PRO A 29 2.18 -14.92 1.93
CA PRO A 29 0.75 -15.02 2.21
C PRO A 29 0.44 -15.97 3.38
N CYS A 30 -0.56 -15.64 4.21
CA CYS A 30 -0.77 -16.37 5.47
C CYS A 30 -1.31 -17.80 5.31
N GLY A 31 -1.84 -18.18 4.15
CA GLY A 31 -2.39 -19.51 3.89
C GLY A 31 -3.71 -19.82 4.62
N PHE A 32 -4.16 -18.97 5.55
CA PHE A 32 -5.30 -19.26 6.43
C PHE A 32 -6.50 -18.30 6.28
N CYS A 33 -6.35 -17.14 5.62
CA CYS A 33 -7.47 -16.24 5.35
C CYS A 33 -8.32 -16.69 4.16
N ASP A 34 -9.50 -16.09 3.99
CA ASP A 34 -10.42 -16.34 2.87
C ASP A 34 -9.76 -16.10 1.51
N ASN A 35 -9.02 -15.00 1.33
CA ASN A 35 -8.35 -14.69 0.06
C ASN A 35 -7.24 -15.71 -0.26
N CYS A 36 -6.44 -16.12 0.75
CA CYS A 36 -5.45 -17.19 0.58
C CYS A 36 -6.12 -18.52 0.19
N LYS A 37 -7.22 -18.88 0.85
CA LYS A 37 -7.96 -20.12 0.57
C LYS A 37 -8.64 -20.10 -0.80
N ALA A 38 -9.03 -18.92 -1.27
CA ALA A 38 -9.58 -18.71 -2.60
C ALA A 38 -8.50 -18.72 -3.69
N GLY A 39 -7.21 -18.68 -3.34
CA GLY A 39 -6.10 -18.66 -4.29
C GLY A 39 -6.03 -17.37 -5.13
N ILE A 40 -6.55 -16.26 -4.60
CA ILE A 40 -6.57 -14.95 -5.30
C ILE A 40 -5.45 -14.00 -4.85
N VAL A 41 -4.59 -14.47 -3.95
CA VAL A 41 -3.42 -13.73 -3.47
C VAL A 41 -2.40 -13.68 -4.61
N VAL A 42 -1.88 -12.49 -4.87
CA VAL A 42 -0.76 -12.29 -5.79
C VAL A 42 0.51 -12.54 -4.99
N ASP A 43 1.38 -13.42 -5.46
CA ASP A 43 2.71 -13.54 -4.85
C ASP A 43 3.45 -12.22 -5.07
N ASP A 44 4.06 -11.69 -4.02
CA ASP A 44 4.88 -10.48 -4.11
C ASP A 44 6.13 -10.83 -4.93
N ASP A 45 6.10 -10.52 -6.23
CA ASP A 45 7.18 -10.77 -7.19
C ASP A 45 8.44 -9.92 -6.91
N GLY A 46 8.62 -9.42 -5.68
CA GLY A 46 9.73 -8.55 -5.31
C GLY A 46 9.63 -7.19 -5.95
N VAL A 47 8.42 -6.64 -6.06
CA VAL A 47 8.23 -5.28 -6.57
C VAL A 47 8.93 -4.33 -5.59
N ASP A 48 9.84 -3.51 -6.12
CA ASP A 48 10.60 -2.57 -5.31
C ASP A 48 9.62 -1.62 -4.62
N GLN A 49 9.63 -1.57 -3.29
CA GLN A 49 8.73 -0.74 -2.47
C GLN A 49 9.54 0.44 -1.91
N PRO A 50 9.77 1.51 -2.69
CA PRO A 50 10.68 2.60 -2.34
C PRO A 50 10.22 3.40 -1.12
N PHE A 51 8.91 3.42 -0.84
CA PHE A 51 8.34 4.07 0.33
C PHE A 51 7.79 3.02 1.30
N ALA A 52 8.13 3.16 2.58
CA ALA A 52 7.66 2.25 3.61
C ALA A 52 6.14 2.36 3.81
N MET A 53 5.48 1.25 4.15
CA MET A 53 4.07 1.27 4.54
C MET A 53 3.85 2.21 5.74
N ASN A 54 2.75 2.96 5.70
CA ASN A 54 2.37 4.00 6.67
C ASN A 54 3.36 5.15 6.83
N SER A 55 4.39 5.26 5.98
CA SER A 55 5.26 6.44 6.00
C SER A 55 4.55 7.65 5.41
N GLN A 56 4.97 8.84 5.83
CA GLN A 56 4.52 10.08 5.21
C GLN A 56 5.31 10.35 3.93
N VAL A 57 4.59 10.85 2.93
CA VAL A 57 5.14 11.31 1.65
C VAL A 57 4.54 12.66 1.28
N VAL A 58 5.26 13.42 0.44
CA VAL A 58 4.78 14.68 -0.12
C VAL A 58 4.71 14.56 -1.63
N HIS A 59 3.59 14.97 -2.21
CA HIS A 59 3.43 15.12 -3.65
C HIS A 59 3.31 16.61 -4.03
N PRO A 60 4.02 17.11 -5.06
CA PRO A 60 4.02 18.53 -5.41
C PRO A 60 2.63 19.15 -5.64
N ALA A 61 1.70 18.37 -6.22
CA ALA A 61 0.35 18.84 -6.51
C ALA A 61 -0.69 18.55 -5.42
N TRP A 62 -0.41 17.61 -4.50
CA TRP A 62 -1.42 17.07 -3.57
C TRP A 62 -1.05 17.23 -2.08
N GLY A 63 0.16 17.69 -1.81
CA GLY A 63 0.65 17.91 -0.45
C GLY A 63 1.01 16.61 0.25
N LYS A 64 0.82 16.59 1.57
CA LYS A 64 1.16 15.46 2.43
C LYS A 64 0.18 14.32 2.28
N GLY A 65 0.70 13.10 2.30
CA GLY A 65 -0.09 11.88 2.34
C GLY A 65 0.62 10.75 3.06
N MET A 66 -0.13 9.70 3.34
CA MET A 66 0.35 8.49 4.00
C MET A 66 0.28 7.31 3.03
N VAL A 67 1.38 6.56 2.92
CA VAL A 67 1.42 5.32 2.14
C VAL A 67 0.54 4.28 2.83
N MET A 68 -0.53 3.85 2.16
CA MET A 68 -1.50 2.94 2.79
C MET A 68 -1.23 1.49 2.42
N ARG A 69 -0.95 1.23 1.14
CA ARG A 69 -0.71 -0.12 0.60
C ARG A 69 -0.06 -0.04 -0.78
N TYR A 70 0.47 -1.17 -1.23
CA TYR A 70 0.84 -1.40 -2.61
C TYR A 70 -0.15 -2.41 -3.23
N GLU A 71 -0.42 -2.24 -4.51
CA GLU A 71 -1.26 -3.10 -5.34
C GLU A 71 -0.45 -3.46 -6.59
N SER A 72 0.28 -4.59 -6.55
CA SER A 72 1.22 -4.98 -7.61
C SER A 72 2.26 -3.88 -7.90
N ASP A 73 2.15 -3.19 -9.03
CA ASP A 73 3.03 -2.11 -9.50
C ASP A 73 2.59 -0.71 -9.05
N LYS A 74 1.57 -0.63 -8.20
CA LYS A 74 0.97 0.65 -7.78
C LYS A 74 1.08 0.90 -6.29
N ILE A 75 1.24 2.16 -5.93
CA ILE A 75 1.18 2.64 -4.55
C ILE A 75 -0.12 3.41 -4.32
N VAL A 76 -0.80 3.10 -3.22
CA VAL A 76 -2.02 3.79 -2.80
C VAL A 76 -1.71 4.67 -1.60
N ILE A 77 -1.95 5.98 -1.76
CA ILE A 77 -1.63 7.01 -0.77
C ILE A 77 -2.91 7.75 -0.40
N LEU A 78 -3.09 7.99 0.89
CA LEU A 78 -4.14 8.87 1.41
C LEU A 78 -3.55 10.26 1.63
N PHE A 79 -3.92 11.22 0.78
CA PHE A 79 -3.50 12.63 0.90
C PHE A 79 -4.49 13.43 1.76
N ASP A 80 -3.97 14.33 2.59
CA ASP A 80 -4.75 15.12 3.54
C ASP A 80 -5.85 15.95 2.87
N GLN A 81 -5.57 16.49 1.68
CA GLN A 81 -6.47 17.42 0.99
C GLN A 81 -7.31 16.79 -0.13
N VAL A 82 -6.77 15.77 -0.80
CA VAL A 82 -7.38 15.20 -2.02
C VAL A 82 -7.84 13.75 -1.84
N GLY A 83 -7.65 13.17 -0.66
CA GLY A 83 -8.04 11.79 -0.36
C GLY A 83 -7.16 10.77 -1.06
N TYR A 84 -7.75 9.63 -1.43
CA TYR A 84 -7.02 8.51 -2.03
C TYR A 84 -6.51 8.81 -3.44
N LYS A 85 -5.25 8.50 -3.68
CA LYS A 85 -4.64 8.45 -5.00
C LYS A 85 -3.84 7.16 -5.17
N THR A 86 -3.98 6.58 -6.35
CA THR A 86 -3.20 5.43 -6.78
C THR A 86 -2.22 5.92 -7.84
N LEU A 87 -0.94 5.65 -7.62
CA LEU A 87 0.16 6.01 -8.52
C LEU A 87 0.89 4.74 -8.94
N ASP A 88 1.44 4.75 -10.14
CA ASP A 88 2.40 3.74 -10.58
C ASP A 88 3.74 3.96 -9.83
N VAL A 89 4.32 2.89 -9.29
CA VAL A 89 5.52 2.96 -8.42
C VAL A 89 6.74 3.41 -9.21
N GLU A 90 6.93 2.86 -10.40
CA GLU A 90 8.06 3.18 -11.27
C GLU A 90 7.97 4.64 -11.68
N LEU A 91 6.82 5.07 -12.20
CA LEU A 91 6.59 6.45 -12.61
C LEU A 91 6.73 7.44 -11.46
N ALA A 92 6.23 7.10 -10.26
CA ALA A 92 6.33 7.97 -9.09
C ALA A 92 7.77 8.20 -8.66
N THR A 93 8.63 7.18 -8.82
CA THR A 93 10.05 7.24 -8.48
C THR A 93 10.84 7.95 -9.58
N GLU A 94 10.65 7.59 -10.85
CA GLU A 94 11.36 8.19 -11.99
C GLU A 94 11.06 9.68 -12.13
N GLN A 95 9.79 10.06 -12.02
CA GLN A 95 9.36 11.46 -12.16
C GLN A 95 9.41 12.26 -10.85
N HIS A 96 9.93 11.68 -9.77
CA HIS A 96 10.05 12.35 -8.47
C HIS A 96 8.71 12.95 -8.01
N LEU A 97 7.63 12.18 -8.18
CA LEU A 97 6.28 12.62 -7.80
C LEU A 97 6.07 12.51 -6.29
N LEU A 98 6.89 11.73 -5.59
CA LEU A 98 6.79 11.48 -4.17
C LEU A 98 8.14 11.67 -3.50
N GLU A 99 8.15 12.42 -2.40
CA GLU A 99 9.30 12.56 -1.51
C GLU A 99 8.92 12.07 -0.12
N SER A 100 9.82 11.33 0.55
CA SER A 100 9.62 10.94 1.94
C SER A 100 9.58 12.16 2.85
N ALA A 101 8.55 12.29 3.68
CA ALA A 101 8.50 13.29 4.74
C ALA A 101 9.06 12.69 6.03
N GLU A 102 10.07 13.35 6.62
CA GLU A 102 10.54 13.05 7.98
C GLU A 102 9.50 13.45 9.05
#